data_AF-A0A438JY49-F1
#
_entry.id   AF-A0A438JY49-F1
#
_cell.length_a   1.000
_cell.length_b   1.000
_cell.length_c   1.000
_cell.angle_alpha   90.00
_cell.angle_beta   90.00
_cell.angle_gamma   90.00
#
_symmetry.space_group_name_H-M   'P 1'
#
loop_
_entity.id
_entity.type
_entity.pdbx_description
1 polymer ?
#
loop_
_entity_poly.entity_id
_entity_poly.type
_entity_poly.pdbx_seq_one_letter_code
_entity_poly.pdbx_strand_id
1 'polypeptide(L)'
;MYTSRRKIQKDQGVEPSELRTWLHRLNIQCFIGVYIQCISFKLMWFLQSFFDLENTNLELKSDLKDIYINSAAQIDVSGNRKVVVIYVPYRLQKAFRKIHLRLVGELEKKFSGKHVVLIAARRILHPPKKGSAVVRPRTRTLTAVHEAMLEDIVYPAEIVGKHVRYRADGSKIIKASKHF
;
A
#
# COMPACT_ATOMS: atom_id res chain seq x y z
N MET A 1 -23.16 13.73 7.22
CA MET A 1 -21.84 13.98 6.62
C MET A 1 -20.86 12.90 7.08
N TYR A 2 -20.73 11.82 6.30
CA TYR A 2 -19.89 10.66 6.63
C TYR A 2 -18.44 10.96 6.22
N THR A 3 -17.54 11.06 7.19
CA THR A 3 -16.19 11.58 7.00
C THR A 3 -15.27 10.57 6.32
N SER A 4 -14.57 11.00 5.26
CA SER A 4 -13.55 10.25 4.50
C SER A 4 -12.42 9.67 5.39
N ARG A 5 -12.35 10.07 6.66
CA ARG A 5 -11.39 9.61 7.68
C ARG A 5 -11.61 8.18 8.18
N ARG A 6 -12.82 7.59 8.10
CA ARG A 6 -13.07 6.25 8.67
C ARG A 6 -12.47 5.10 7.87
N LYS A 7 -12.14 5.31 6.59
CA LYS A 7 -11.54 4.30 5.70
C LYS A 7 -10.02 4.21 5.81
N ILE A 8 -9.42 4.82 6.84
CA ILE A 8 -8.01 4.63 7.19
C ILE A 8 -7.93 3.83 8.48
N GLN A 9 -7.21 2.70 8.48
CA GLN A 9 -6.80 2.06 9.74
C GLN A 9 -5.60 2.80 10.32
N LYS A 10 -5.74 3.23 11.57
CA LYS A 10 -4.67 3.78 12.40
C LYS A 10 -3.73 2.66 12.84
N ASP A 11 -2.85 2.22 11.95
CA ASP A 11 -1.82 1.25 12.31
C ASP A 11 -0.50 1.98 12.61
N GLN A 12 -0.11 1.87 13.89
CA GLN A 12 0.83 2.69 14.69
C GLN A 12 0.12 3.88 15.36
N GLY A 13 0.13 3.91 16.69
CA GLY A 13 -0.49 4.93 17.54
C GLY A 13 0.15 6.31 17.35
N VAL A 14 -0.11 6.92 16.20
CA VAL A 14 0.13 8.34 15.95
C VAL A 14 -1.19 8.88 15.41
N GLU A 15 -1.96 9.47 16.31
CA GLU A 15 -3.09 10.30 15.88
C GLU A 15 -2.54 11.53 15.15
N PRO A 16 -3.22 12.06 14.12
CA PRO A 16 -2.88 13.36 13.53
C PRO A 16 -2.88 14.51 14.55
N SER A 17 -3.54 14.33 15.72
CA SER A 17 -3.51 15.26 16.84
C SER A 17 -2.22 15.18 17.68
N GLU A 18 -1.50 14.05 17.70
CA GLU A 18 -0.24 13.91 18.43
C GLU A 18 0.94 14.58 17.69
N LEU A 19 0.88 14.65 16.35
CA LEU A 19 1.82 15.48 15.58
C LEU A 19 1.64 16.98 15.87
N ARG A 20 0.41 17.44 16.18
CA ARG A 20 0.15 18.82 16.60
C ARG A 20 0.72 19.15 17.99
N THR A 21 0.67 18.21 18.94
CA THR A 21 1.17 18.45 20.31
C THR A 21 2.70 18.44 20.40
N TRP A 22 3.39 17.66 19.55
CA TRP A 22 4.85 17.70 19.42
C TRP A 22 5.37 19.02 18.82
N LEU A 23 4.65 19.57 17.84
CA LEU A 23 4.98 20.87 17.22
C LEU A 23 4.82 22.06 18.16
N HIS A 24 4.01 21.93 19.22
CA HIS A 24 3.91 22.97 20.25
C HIS A 24 5.05 22.95 21.27
N ARG A 25 5.81 21.84 21.38
CA ARG A 25 6.94 21.70 22.32
C ARG A 25 8.29 22.11 21.74
N LEU A 26 8.42 22.13 20.42
CA LEU A 26 9.60 22.64 19.73
C LEU A 26 9.23 23.96 19.08
N ASN A 27 9.63 25.05 19.73
CA ASN A 27 9.40 26.42 19.32
C ASN A 27 10.24 26.77 18.08
N ILE A 28 9.93 26.14 16.95
CA ILE A 28 10.52 26.36 15.63
C ILE A 28 9.38 26.77 14.69
N GLN A 29 8.84 27.96 14.96
CA GLN A 29 8.21 28.77 13.92
C GLN A 29 9.32 29.16 12.95
N CYS A 30 9.30 28.60 11.73
CA CYS A 30 9.62 29.30 10.46
C CYS A 30 9.89 28.39 9.24
N PHE A 31 9.95 27.05 9.35
CA PHE A 31 10.20 26.19 8.16
C PHE A 31 9.20 25.03 7.96
N ILE A 32 8.22 24.90 8.84
CA ILE A 32 7.37 23.70 8.92
C ILE A 32 6.05 23.83 8.12
N GLY A 33 5.64 25.07 7.78
CA GLY A 33 4.35 25.35 7.13
C GLY A 33 4.18 24.70 5.76
N VAL A 34 5.25 24.63 4.95
CA VAL A 34 5.20 24.05 3.59
C VAL A 34 5.27 22.51 3.63
N TYR A 35 6.04 21.94 4.57
CA TYR A 35 6.22 20.49 4.67
C TYR A 35 4.98 19.76 5.22
N ILE A 36 4.24 20.37 6.16
CA ILE A 36 3.03 19.75 6.73
C ILE A 36 1.83 19.83 5.78
N GLN A 37 1.73 20.91 4.98
CA GLN A 37 0.71 20.98 3.91
C GLN A 37 0.98 19.96 2.80
N CYS A 38 2.24 19.77 2.38
CA CYS A 38 2.58 18.82 1.33
C CYS A 38 2.28 17.35 1.67
N ILE A 39 2.46 16.94 2.94
CA ILE A 39 2.19 15.55 3.38
C ILE A 39 0.67 15.31 3.54
N SER A 40 -0.09 16.31 3.99
CA SER A 40 -1.55 16.19 4.18
C SER A 40 -2.35 16.25 2.87
N PHE A 41 -1.89 17.00 1.86
CA PHE A 41 -2.63 17.16 0.60
C PHE A 41 -2.64 15.91 -0.27
N LYS A 42 -1.52 15.19 -0.37
CA LYS A 42 -1.45 13.97 -1.19
C LYS A 42 -2.38 12.88 -0.65
N LEU A 43 -2.40 12.67 0.68
CA LEU A 43 -3.19 11.61 1.30
C LEU A 43 -4.69 11.93 1.27
N MET A 44 -5.07 13.20 1.39
CA MET A 44 -6.47 13.64 1.31
C MET A 44 -7.07 13.45 -0.09
N TRP A 45 -6.27 13.62 -1.15
CA TRP A 45 -6.74 13.46 -2.54
C TRP A 45 -7.08 12.00 -2.89
N PHE A 46 -6.29 11.04 -2.38
CA PHE A 46 -6.60 9.61 -2.55
C PHE A 46 -7.89 9.20 -1.84
N LEU A 47 -8.15 9.73 -0.65
CA LEU A 47 -9.38 9.44 0.09
C LEU A 47 -10.62 9.98 -0.60
N GLN A 48 -10.52 11.19 -1.16
CA GLN A 48 -11.61 11.79 -1.91
C GLN A 48 -11.97 10.91 -3.12
N SER A 49 -10.96 10.44 -3.86
CA SER A 49 -11.20 9.56 -5.02
C SER A 49 -11.92 8.26 -4.64
N PHE A 50 -11.59 7.66 -3.50
CA PHE A 50 -12.26 6.44 -3.02
C PHE A 50 -13.70 6.69 -2.58
N PHE A 51 -13.96 7.83 -1.96
CA PHE A 51 -15.31 8.23 -1.55
C PHE A 51 -16.20 8.55 -2.76
N ASP A 52 -15.65 9.23 -3.76
CA ASP A 52 -16.35 9.53 -5.00
C ASP A 52 -16.73 8.24 -5.76
N LEU A 53 -15.88 7.21 -5.71
CA LEU A 53 -16.19 5.89 -6.27
C LEU A 53 -17.36 5.19 -5.58
N GLU A 54 -17.47 5.32 -4.25
CA GLU A 54 -18.58 4.73 -3.48
C GLU A 54 -19.93 5.37 -3.83
N ASN A 55 -19.92 6.67 -4.17
CA ASN A 55 -21.13 7.40 -4.52
C ASN A 55 -21.55 7.25 -5.98
N THR A 56 -20.60 6.98 -6.88
CA THR A 56 -20.87 6.89 -8.32
C THR A 56 -21.36 5.51 -8.76
N ASN A 57 -20.87 4.42 -8.14
CA ASN A 57 -21.16 3.06 -8.60
C ASN A 57 -21.97 2.28 -7.55
N LEU A 58 -23.24 1.99 -7.86
CA LEU A 58 -24.14 1.28 -6.94
C LEU A 58 -23.72 -0.18 -6.70
N GLU A 59 -23.16 -0.86 -7.69
CA GLU A 59 -22.71 -2.26 -7.56
C GLU A 59 -21.47 -2.42 -6.66
N LEU A 60 -20.54 -1.46 -6.70
CA LEU A 60 -19.31 -1.53 -5.91
C LEU A 60 -19.53 -1.05 -4.47
N LYS A 61 -20.67 -0.41 -4.20
CA LYS A 61 -20.95 0.22 -2.92
C LYS A 61 -21.10 -0.79 -1.79
N SER A 62 -21.73 -1.94 -2.03
CA SER A 62 -21.87 -3.00 -1.01
C SER A 62 -20.51 -3.51 -0.57
N ASP A 63 -19.62 -3.72 -1.53
CA ASP A 63 -18.31 -4.32 -1.29
C ASP A 63 -17.34 -3.31 -0.67
N LEU A 64 -17.40 -2.04 -1.09
CA LEU A 64 -16.52 -0.97 -0.60
C LEU A 64 -16.91 -0.41 0.77
N LYS A 65 -18.10 -0.75 1.29
CA LYS A 65 -18.59 -0.23 2.56
C LYS A 65 -17.77 -0.71 3.76
N ASP A 66 -17.40 -1.99 3.76
CA ASP A 66 -16.68 -2.63 4.87
C ASP A 66 -15.15 -2.56 4.71
N ILE A 67 -14.70 -2.10 3.54
CA ILE A 67 -13.31 -2.11 3.14
C ILE A 67 -12.65 -0.76 3.46
N TYR A 68 -11.42 -0.83 3.99
CA TYR A 68 -10.58 0.32 4.28
C TYR A 68 -9.13 0.08 3.82
N ILE A 69 -8.38 1.17 3.74
CA ILE A 69 -7.00 1.22 3.25
C ILE A 69 -6.10 1.68 4.40
N ASN A 70 -4.83 1.28 4.41
CA ASN A 70 -3.86 1.80 5.38
C ASN A 70 -3.25 3.12 4.90
N SER A 71 -2.65 3.08 3.71
CA SER A 71 -1.98 4.25 3.13
C SER A 71 -1.94 4.14 1.61
N ALA A 72 -1.71 5.26 0.93
CA ALA A 72 -1.45 5.30 -0.49
C ALA A 72 -0.16 6.10 -0.73
N ALA A 73 0.69 5.59 -1.62
CA ALA A 73 1.95 6.19 -1.99
C ALA A 73 2.05 6.30 -3.51
N GLN A 74 2.66 7.39 -3.99
CA GLN A 74 3.00 7.53 -5.39
C GLN A 74 4.49 7.22 -5.56
N ILE A 75 4.80 6.29 -6.46
CA ILE A 75 6.16 5.84 -6.75
C ILE A 75 6.49 6.20 -8.19
N ASP A 76 7.63 6.84 -8.40
CA ASP A 76 8.14 7.13 -9.74
C ASP A 76 8.88 5.89 -10.27
N VAL A 77 8.50 5.44 -11.45
CA VAL A 77 9.07 4.27 -12.15
C VAL A 77 9.89 4.75 -13.34
N SER A 78 10.84 3.91 -13.80
CA SER A 78 11.67 4.20 -14.97
C SER A 78 10.81 4.61 -16.18
N GLY A 79 11.25 5.65 -16.89
CA GLY A 79 10.54 6.19 -18.05
C GLY A 79 9.51 7.29 -17.74
N ASN A 80 9.73 8.10 -16.69
CA ASN A 80 8.87 9.22 -16.28
C ASN A 80 7.41 8.85 -15.96
N ARG A 81 7.13 7.56 -15.75
CA ARG A 81 5.79 7.08 -15.39
C ARG A 81 5.66 7.05 -13.88
N LYS A 82 4.52 7.51 -13.38
CA LYS A 82 4.20 7.48 -11.95
C LYS A 82 3.15 6.41 -11.70
N VAL A 83 3.42 5.56 -10.72
CA VAL A 83 2.52 4.48 -10.30
C VAL A 83 1.95 4.82 -8.93
N VAL A 84 0.68 4.52 -8.73
CA VAL A 84 0.03 4.65 -7.43
C VAL A 84 0.01 3.28 -6.76
N VAL A 85 0.59 3.20 -5.56
CA VAL A 85 0.58 2.01 -4.72
C VAL A 85 -0.35 2.24 -3.55
N ILE A 86 -1.32 1.34 -3.39
CA ILE A 86 -2.30 1.39 -2.32
C ILE A 86 -2.03 0.23 -1.35
N TYR A 87 -1.75 0.56 -0.11
CA TYR A 87 -1.50 -0.41 0.94
C TYR A 87 -2.80 -0.84 1.60
N VAL A 88 -3.15 -2.10 1.36
CA VAL A 88 -4.35 -2.75 1.85
C VAL A 88 -4.02 -3.54 3.13
N PRO A 89 -4.86 -3.52 4.17
CA PRO A 89 -4.68 -4.38 5.34
C PRO A 89 -4.67 -5.87 4.93
N TYR A 90 -3.69 -6.64 5.43
CA TYR A 90 -3.56 -8.07 5.08
C TYR A 90 -4.83 -8.89 5.32
N ARG A 91 -5.64 -8.53 6.32
CA ARG A 91 -6.92 -9.22 6.62
C ARG A 91 -7.95 -9.09 5.49
N LEU A 92 -7.95 -7.96 4.79
CA LEU A 92 -8.92 -7.63 3.74
C LEU A 92 -8.42 -7.99 2.33
N GLN A 93 -7.21 -8.52 2.19
CA GLN A 93 -6.58 -8.83 0.90
C GLN A 93 -7.48 -9.71 0.01
N LYS A 94 -8.17 -10.71 0.57
CA LYS A 94 -9.06 -11.60 -0.18
C LYS A 94 -10.29 -10.87 -0.74
N ALA A 95 -10.84 -9.90 0.00
CA ALA A 95 -11.95 -9.09 -0.46
C ALA A 95 -11.52 -8.19 -1.62
N PHE A 96 -10.35 -7.54 -1.50
CA PHE A 96 -9.78 -6.73 -2.58
C PHE A 96 -9.46 -7.53 -3.84
N ARG A 97 -9.02 -8.79 -3.73
CA ARG A 97 -8.79 -9.64 -4.90
C ARG A 97 -10.07 -9.87 -5.71
N LYS A 98 -11.22 -10.09 -5.07
CA LYS A 98 -12.51 -10.27 -5.76
C LYS A 98 -12.91 -9.06 -6.61
N ILE A 99 -12.67 -7.85 -6.09
CA ILE A 99 -13.14 -6.59 -6.68
C ILE A 99 -12.04 -5.94 -7.56
N HIS A 100 -10.82 -6.45 -7.50
CA HIS A 100 -9.61 -5.85 -8.07
C HIS A 100 -9.77 -5.34 -9.50
N LEU A 101 -10.27 -6.18 -10.42
CA LEU A 101 -10.39 -5.85 -11.84
C LEU A 101 -11.26 -4.60 -12.06
N ARG A 102 -12.37 -4.52 -11.34
CA ARG A 102 -13.30 -3.38 -11.41
C ARG A 102 -12.71 -2.15 -10.74
N LEU A 103 -12.15 -2.33 -9.54
CA LEU A 103 -11.60 -1.25 -8.72
C LEU A 103 -10.40 -0.56 -9.40
N VAL A 104 -9.47 -1.33 -9.95
CA VAL A 104 -8.30 -0.79 -10.64
C VAL A 104 -8.73 -0.02 -11.89
N GLY A 105 -9.65 -0.56 -12.70
CA GLY A 105 -10.14 0.13 -13.90
C GLY A 105 -10.78 1.49 -13.59
N GLU A 106 -11.54 1.59 -12.51
CA GLU A 106 -12.15 2.86 -12.09
C GLU A 106 -11.12 3.85 -11.52
N LEU A 107 -10.14 3.38 -10.75
CA LEU A 107 -9.08 4.23 -10.24
C LEU A 107 -8.15 4.73 -11.36
N GLU A 108 -7.84 3.89 -12.36
CA GLU A 108 -7.02 4.30 -13.50
C GLU A 108 -7.66 5.44 -14.30
N LYS A 109 -9.00 5.44 -14.45
CA LYS A 109 -9.75 6.57 -15.04
C LYS A 109 -9.55 7.86 -14.24
N LYS A 110 -9.62 7.79 -12.91
CA LYS A 110 -9.47 8.96 -12.02
C LYS A 110 -8.03 9.48 -11.97
N PHE A 111 -7.03 8.60 -12.09
CA PHE A 111 -5.61 8.97 -12.02
C PHE A 111 -4.97 9.27 -13.38
N SER A 112 -5.77 9.65 -14.38
CA SER A 112 -5.31 10.05 -15.72
C SER A 112 -4.50 8.93 -16.41
N GLY A 113 -4.92 7.68 -16.26
CA GLY A 113 -4.26 6.52 -16.88
C GLY A 113 -2.95 6.09 -16.22
N LYS A 114 -2.64 6.59 -15.01
CA LYS A 114 -1.53 6.04 -14.20
C LYS A 114 -1.91 4.66 -13.69
N HIS A 115 -0.97 3.73 -13.76
CA HIS A 115 -1.17 2.38 -13.20
C HIS A 115 -1.36 2.44 -11.69
N VAL A 116 -2.34 1.68 -11.21
CA VAL A 116 -2.66 1.53 -9.79
C VAL A 116 -2.42 0.08 -9.38
N VAL A 117 -1.62 -0.12 -8.33
CA VAL A 117 -1.30 -1.45 -7.80
C VAL A 117 -1.73 -1.53 -6.34
N LEU A 118 -2.43 -2.61 -5.99
CA LEU A 118 -2.82 -2.91 -4.61
C LEU A 118 -1.79 -3.84 -3.97
N ILE A 119 -1.26 -3.46 -2.82
CA ILE A 119 -0.28 -4.27 -2.08
C ILE A 119 -0.79 -4.51 -0.67
N ALA A 120 -0.75 -5.76 -0.20
CA ALA A 120 -1.06 -6.04 1.19
C ALA A 120 0.04 -5.52 2.13
N ALA A 121 -0.34 -4.76 3.15
CA ALA A 121 0.53 -4.32 4.23
C ALA A 121 0.92 -5.53 5.11
N ARG A 122 2.12 -6.07 4.83
CA ARG A 122 2.71 -7.20 5.56
C ARG A 122 3.81 -6.70 6.50
N ARG A 123 3.86 -7.24 7.72
CA ARG A 123 4.89 -6.90 8.71
C ARG A 123 6.05 -7.91 8.66
N ILE A 124 7.27 -7.42 8.46
CA ILE A 124 8.49 -8.22 8.53
C ILE A 124 8.99 -8.18 9.98
N LEU A 125 9.17 -9.35 10.58
CA LEU A 125 9.81 -9.46 11.90
C LEU A 125 11.33 -9.65 11.75
N HIS A 126 12.12 -9.28 12.74
CA HIS A 126 13.54 -9.64 12.70
C HIS A 126 13.72 -11.12 13.10
N PRO A 127 14.75 -11.81 12.57
CA PRO A 127 15.14 -13.12 13.09
C PRO A 127 15.36 -13.07 14.61
N PRO A 128 14.86 -14.04 15.38
CA PRO A 128 15.06 -14.06 16.83
C PRO A 128 16.57 -14.19 17.15
N LYS A 129 17.01 -13.54 18.23
CA LYS A 129 18.39 -13.69 18.73
C LYS A 129 18.58 -15.11 19.27
N LYS A 130 19.81 -15.64 19.17
CA LYS A 130 20.16 -16.96 19.74
C LYS A 130 19.78 -17.00 21.22
N GLY A 131 19.05 -18.03 21.64
CA GLY A 131 18.60 -18.23 23.03
C GLY A 131 17.24 -17.59 23.38
N SER A 132 16.55 -16.95 22.44
CA SER A 132 15.18 -16.46 22.70
C SER A 132 14.13 -17.55 22.49
N ALA A 133 13.16 -17.63 23.42
CA ALA A 133 12.04 -18.58 23.35
C ALA A 133 10.98 -18.17 22.32
N VAL A 134 11.00 -16.92 21.84
CA VAL A 134 10.00 -16.39 20.90
C VAL A 134 10.32 -16.83 19.48
N VAL A 135 9.55 -17.78 18.96
CA VAL A 135 9.69 -18.26 17.59
C VAL A 135 8.97 -17.32 16.62
N ARG A 136 9.70 -16.88 15.58
CA ARG A 136 9.14 -16.08 14.49
C ARG A 136 8.24 -16.94 13.59
N PRO A 137 7.00 -16.50 13.28
CA PRO A 137 6.17 -17.14 12.27
C PRO A 137 6.82 -17.09 10.88
N ARG A 138 6.78 -18.20 10.14
CA ARG A 138 7.35 -18.28 8.77
C ARG A 138 6.74 -17.25 7.82
N THR A 139 5.46 -16.94 7.97
CA THR A 139 4.74 -15.94 7.15
C THR A 139 5.27 -14.51 7.30
N ARG A 140 5.96 -14.22 8.41
CA ARG A 140 6.57 -12.90 8.67
C ARG A 140 8.06 -12.89 8.35
N THR A 141 8.54 -13.85 7.55
CA THR A 141 9.93 -13.90 7.05
C THR A 141 10.18 -12.87 5.95
N LEU A 142 11.40 -12.34 5.82
CA LEU A 142 11.74 -11.38 4.76
C LEU A 142 11.49 -12.02 3.38
N THR A 143 11.92 -13.27 3.21
CA THR A 143 11.73 -14.05 1.98
C THR A 143 10.25 -14.28 1.68
N ALA A 144 9.47 -14.81 2.63
CA ALA A 144 8.06 -15.08 2.40
C ALA A 144 7.23 -13.80 2.14
N VAL A 145 7.58 -12.69 2.80
CA VAL A 145 6.91 -11.40 2.56
C VAL A 145 7.21 -10.88 1.16
N HIS A 146 8.47 -10.94 0.70
CA HIS A 146 8.81 -10.51 -0.67
C HIS A 146 8.17 -11.39 -1.73
N GLU A 147 8.09 -12.70 -1.52
CA GLU A 147 7.39 -13.60 -2.44
C GLU A 147 5.90 -13.26 -2.56
N ALA A 148 5.24 -13.03 -1.42
CA ALA A 148 3.83 -12.68 -1.40
C ALA A 148 3.57 -11.26 -1.94
N MET A 149 4.51 -10.32 -1.78
CA MET A 149 4.42 -8.99 -2.39
C MET A 149 4.51 -9.06 -3.92
N LEU A 150 5.36 -9.95 -4.47
CA LEU A 150 5.45 -10.14 -5.92
C LEU A 150 4.13 -10.68 -6.49
N GLU A 151 3.46 -11.59 -5.78
CA GLU A 151 2.14 -12.09 -6.18
C GLU A 151 1.07 -10.99 -6.20
N ASP A 152 1.10 -10.08 -5.23
CA ASP A 152 0.16 -8.97 -5.16
C ASP A 152 0.34 -7.98 -6.32
N ILE A 153 1.58 -7.76 -6.76
CA ILE A 153 1.90 -6.85 -7.88
C ILE A 153 1.44 -7.43 -9.22
N VAL A 154 1.48 -8.75 -9.40
CA VAL A 154 1.23 -9.40 -10.69
C VAL A 154 -0.25 -9.78 -10.89
N TYR A 155 -1.07 -9.71 -9.84
CA TYR A 155 -2.50 -9.99 -9.92
C TYR A 155 -3.20 -9.12 -10.99
N PRO A 156 -4.02 -9.68 -11.90
CA PRO A 156 -4.68 -10.99 -11.90
C PRO A 156 -3.84 -12.17 -12.41
N ALA A 157 -2.67 -11.90 -13.00
CA ALA A 157 -1.84 -12.96 -13.55
C ALA A 157 -1.15 -13.76 -12.44
N GLU A 158 -0.95 -15.05 -12.68
CA GLU A 158 -0.26 -15.95 -11.75
C GLU A 158 1.19 -16.16 -12.18
N ILE A 159 2.09 -16.27 -11.21
CA ILE A 159 3.52 -16.52 -11.46
C ILE A 159 3.71 -18.04 -11.55
N VAL A 160 4.09 -18.53 -12.72
CA VAL A 160 4.29 -19.98 -12.99
C VAL A 160 5.68 -20.43 -12.57
N GLY A 161 6.68 -19.56 -12.74
CA GLY A 161 8.07 -19.91 -12.49
C GLY A 161 8.91 -18.71 -12.06
N LYS A 162 9.92 -18.96 -11.23
CA LYS A 162 10.90 -17.96 -10.77
C LYS A 162 12.31 -18.54 -10.94
N HIS A 163 13.16 -17.85 -11.68
CA HIS A 163 14.56 -18.20 -11.86
C HIS A 163 15.44 -17.07 -11.32
N VAL A 164 16.44 -17.45 -10.54
CA VAL A 164 17.44 -16.53 -10.02
C VAL A 164 18.75 -16.78 -10.75
N ARG A 165 19.28 -15.75 -11.40
CA ARG A 165 20.63 -15.76 -11.99
C ARG A 165 21.54 -14.92 -11.12
N TYR A 166 22.67 -15.50 -10.74
CA TYR A 166 23.79 -14.80 -10.11
C TYR A 166 24.79 -14.40 -11.20
N ARG A 167 25.20 -13.13 -11.22
CA ARG A 167 26.30 -12.66 -12.09
C ARG A 167 27.64 -12.83 -11.39
N ALA A 168 28.73 -12.75 -12.15
CA ALA A 168 30.09 -12.78 -11.61
C ALA A 168 30.34 -11.65 -10.59
N ASP A 169 29.67 -10.51 -10.77
CA ASP A 169 29.73 -9.35 -9.86
C ASP A 169 29.01 -9.58 -8.52
N GLY A 170 28.42 -10.77 -8.30
CA GLY A 170 27.60 -11.08 -7.13
C GLY A 170 26.18 -10.51 -7.17
N SER A 171 25.84 -9.73 -8.20
CA SER A 171 24.49 -9.20 -8.38
C SER A 171 23.47 -10.31 -8.67
N LYS A 172 22.31 -10.21 -8.01
CA LYS A 172 21.21 -11.16 -8.11
C LYS A 172 20.12 -10.61 -9.03
N ILE A 173 19.79 -11.34 -10.08
CA ILE A 173 18.68 -11.01 -10.98
C ILE A 173 17.60 -12.07 -10.83
N ILE A 174 16.40 -11.63 -10.48
CA ILE A 174 15.23 -12.49 -10.36
C ILE A 174 14.39 -12.29 -11.64
N LYS A 175 14.21 -13.38 -12.38
CA LYS A 175 13.30 -13.45 -13.54
C LYS A 175 12.06 -14.24 -13.12
N ALA A 176 10.88 -13.65 -13.28
CA ALA A 176 9.61 -14.30 -13.01
C ALA A 176 8.84 -14.48 -14.33
N SER A 177 8.38 -15.69 -14.58
CA SER A 177 7.51 -16.04 -15.70
C SER A 177 6.06 -16.00 -15.22
N LYS A 178 5.24 -15.18 -15.87
CA LYS A 178 3.80 -15.08 -15.59
C LYS A 178 3.00 -15.83 -16.65
N HIS A 179 1.89 -16.43 -16.25
CA HIS A 179 0.90 -16.95 -17.19
C HIS A 179 0.14 -15.76 -17.79
N PHE A 180 -0.11 -15.77 -19.09
CA PHE A 180 -0.91 -14.76 -19.78
C PHE A 180 -2.39 -15.15 -19.79
#